data_AF-A0A943GWX3-F1
#
_entry.id   AF-A0A943GWX3-F1
#
_cell.length_a   1.000
_cell.length_b   1.000
_cell.length_c   1.000
_cell.angle_alpha   90.00
_cell.angle_beta   90.00
_cell.angle_gamma   90.00
#
_symmetry.space_group_name_H-M   'P 1'
#
loop_
_entity.id
_entity.type
_entity.pdbx_description
1 polymer ?
#
loop_
_entity_poly.entity_id
_entity_poly.type
_entity_poly.pdbx_seq_one_letter_code
_entity_poly.pdbx_strand_id
1 'polypeptide(L)'
;MYRDIAKLIMYGDIDEDCILYQMGEIFREFEEGTQSNAVLIRKVYTQIKRLLTVATDFGFDKNLWHNYLAYFLITNENPFSITCEKIGANDGSVNHFARNDFAAIKNLFEYDFSEIEKSLGIDCFTQISNYHAIEKKELMYNKNVSEKVQALSSRMEQA
;
A
#
# COMPACT_ATOMS: atom_id res chain seq x y z
N MET A 1 -8.44 -8.03 -4.07
CA MET A 1 -7.10 -7.35 -4.00
C MET A 1 -6.09 -7.92 -5.00
N TYR A 2 -5.75 -9.21 -4.93
CA TYR A 2 -4.74 -9.84 -5.79
C TYR A 2 -4.95 -9.63 -7.30
N ARG A 3 -6.20 -9.55 -7.75
CA ARG A 3 -6.55 -9.27 -9.16
C ARG A 3 -6.12 -7.88 -9.63
N ASP A 4 -6.07 -6.89 -8.75
CA ASP A 4 -5.61 -5.55 -9.11
C ASP A 4 -4.08 -5.49 -9.10
N ILE A 5 -3.43 -6.18 -8.16
CA ILE A 5 -1.97 -6.34 -8.13
C ILE A 5 -1.48 -7.02 -9.43
N ALA A 6 -2.18 -8.06 -9.89
CA ALA A 6 -1.84 -8.77 -11.13
C ALA A 6 -1.97 -7.94 -12.42
N LYS A 7 -2.61 -6.76 -12.36
CA LYS A 7 -2.72 -5.84 -13.52
C LYS A 7 -1.54 -4.88 -13.63
N LEU A 8 -0.68 -4.80 -12.61
CA LEU A 8 0.44 -3.86 -12.58
C LEU A 8 1.52 -4.29 -13.57
N ILE A 9 1.97 -3.36 -14.40
CA ILE A 9 3.02 -3.56 -15.41
C ILE A 9 4.28 -2.80 -15.01
N MET A 10 4.16 -1.47 -14.86
CA MET A 10 5.26 -0.59 -14.49
C MET A 10 5.66 -0.77 -13.03
N TYR A 11 4.66 -0.97 -12.18
CA TYR A 11 4.81 -1.24 -10.75
C TYR A 11 4.69 -2.74 -10.43
N GLY A 12 4.78 -3.61 -11.45
CA GLY A 12 4.48 -5.05 -11.34
C GLY A 12 5.65 -5.96 -10.93
N ASP A 13 6.89 -5.49 -11.00
CA ASP A 13 8.07 -6.22 -10.49
C ASP A 13 8.14 -6.12 -8.96
N ILE A 14 7.13 -6.72 -8.32
CA ILE A 14 6.89 -6.63 -6.89
C ILE A 14 7.61 -7.78 -6.21
N ASP A 15 8.48 -7.45 -5.26
CA ASP A 15 9.08 -8.42 -4.35
C ASP A 15 7.98 -9.22 -3.63
N GLU A 16 8.01 -10.55 -3.78
CA GLU A 16 7.03 -11.45 -3.17
C GLU A 16 7.01 -11.31 -1.65
N ASP A 17 8.12 -10.92 -1.03
CA ASP A 17 8.19 -10.68 0.39
C ASP A 17 7.57 -9.33 0.80
N CYS A 18 7.24 -8.41 -0.12
CA CYS A 18 6.69 -7.10 0.27
C CYS A 18 5.26 -7.21 0.83
N ILE A 19 4.83 -6.17 1.57
CA ILE A 19 3.50 -6.16 2.23
C ILE A 19 2.38 -6.21 1.18
N LEU A 20 2.50 -5.50 0.05
CA LEU A 20 1.47 -5.46 -0.98
C LEU A 20 1.20 -6.85 -1.56
N TYR A 21 2.26 -7.57 -1.96
CA TYR A 21 2.14 -8.92 -2.52
C TYR A 21 1.55 -9.89 -1.49
N GLN A 22 2.08 -9.89 -0.26
CA GLN A 22 1.62 -10.76 0.81
C GLN A 22 0.16 -10.49 1.20
N MET A 23 -0.28 -9.23 1.20
CA MET A 23 -1.70 -8.90 1.37
C MET A 23 -2.52 -9.47 0.20
N GLY A 24 -2.08 -9.29 -1.05
CA GLY A 24 -2.70 -9.93 -2.21
C GLY A 24 -2.97 -11.41 -2.01
N GLU A 25 -1.94 -12.17 -1.61
CA GLU A 25 -2.04 -13.61 -1.38
C GLU A 25 -3.01 -13.96 -0.24
N ILE A 26 -3.00 -13.22 0.87
CA ILE A 26 -3.96 -13.40 1.96
C ILE A 26 -5.40 -13.26 1.44
N PHE A 27 -5.68 -12.23 0.63
CA PHE A 27 -7.01 -12.01 0.08
C PHE A 27 -7.39 -13.07 -0.96
N ARG A 28 -6.44 -13.54 -1.76
CA ARG A 28 -6.66 -14.67 -2.68
C ARG A 28 -7.05 -15.93 -1.91
N GLU A 29 -6.29 -16.28 -0.89
CA GLU A 29 -6.55 -17.45 -0.05
C GLU A 29 -7.87 -17.35 0.72
N PHE A 30 -8.24 -16.15 1.17
CA PHE A 30 -9.52 -15.86 1.80
C PHE A 30 -10.69 -16.03 0.82
N GLU A 31 -10.64 -15.40 -0.36
CA GLU A 31 -11.68 -15.47 -1.38
C GLU A 31 -11.85 -16.90 -1.94
N GLU A 32 -10.75 -17.64 -2.09
CA GLU A 32 -10.75 -19.02 -2.59
C GLU A 32 -11.04 -20.06 -1.49
N GLY A 33 -11.05 -19.67 -0.21
CA GLY A 33 -11.28 -20.57 0.93
C GLY A 33 -10.22 -21.65 1.11
N THR A 34 -8.97 -21.38 0.71
CA THR A 34 -7.88 -22.37 0.70
C THR A 34 -7.15 -22.50 2.04
N GLN A 35 -7.38 -21.57 2.97
CA GLN A 35 -6.75 -21.55 4.29
C GLN A 35 -7.77 -21.44 5.41
N SER A 36 -7.41 -21.91 6.60
CA SER A 36 -8.23 -21.73 7.79
C SER A 36 -8.17 -20.30 8.31
N ASN A 37 -9.23 -19.84 9.00
CA ASN A 37 -9.27 -18.52 9.62
C ASN A 37 -8.07 -18.27 10.55
N ALA A 38 -7.62 -19.27 11.31
CA ALA A 38 -6.47 -19.14 12.19
C ALA A 38 -5.16 -18.83 11.44
N VAL A 39 -4.96 -19.45 10.27
CA VAL A 39 -3.80 -19.18 9.40
C VAL A 39 -3.90 -17.78 8.80
N LEU A 40 -5.07 -17.41 8.28
CA LEU A 40 -5.32 -16.09 7.70
C LEU A 40 -5.10 -14.97 8.72
N ILE A 41 -5.65 -15.10 9.94
CA ILE A 41 -5.46 -14.14 11.03
C ILE A 41 -3.96 -13.95 11.33
N ARG A 42 -3.19 -15.03 11.42
CA ARG A 42 -1.75 -14.96 11.67
C ARG A 42 -1.02 -14.25 10.53
N LYS A 43 -1.37 -14.52 9.28
CA LYS A 43 -0.78 -13.86 8.11
C LYS A 43 -1.13 -12.37 8.09
N VAL A 44 -2.39 -12.01 8.33
CA VAL A 44 -2.86 -10.62 8.45
C VAL A 44 -2.06 -9.89 9.53
N TYR A 45 -2.00 -10.42 10.75
CA TYR A 45 -1.26 -9.78 11.84
C TYR A 45 0.24 -9.62 11.57
N THR A 46 0.82 -10.55 10.80
CA THR A 46 2.21 -10.40 10.33
C THR A 46 2.35 -9.16 9.44
N GLN A 47 1.44 -8.97 8.48
CA GLN A 47 1.49 -7.81 7.58
C GLN A 47 1.11 -6.49 8.29
N ILE A 48 0.15 -6.51 9.22
CA ILE A 48 -0.21 -5.34 10.05
C ILE A 48 1.00 -4.90 10.89
N LYS A 49 1.72 -5.84 11.52
CA LYS A 49 2.94 -5.52 12.26
C LYS A 49 3.99 -4.85 11.36
N ARG A 50 4.17 -5.35 10.13
CA ARG A 50 5.10 -4.76 9.17
C ARG A 50 4.68 -3.35 8.76
N LEU A 51 3.39 -3.11 8.54
CA LEU A 51 2.86 -1.76 8.29
C LEU A 51 3.16 -0.81 9.45
N LEU A 52 2.97 -1.25 10.71
CA LEU A 52 3.30 -0.47 11.90
C LEU A 52 4.80 -0.18 12.02
N THR A 53 5.66 -1.13 11.60
CA THR A 53 7.12 -0.91 11.53
C THR A 53 7.46 0.16 10.50
N VAL A 54 6.94 0.05 9.27
CA VAL A 54 7.14 1.07 8.22
C VAL A 54 6.62 2.43 8.69
N ALA A 55 5.42 2.47 9.28
CA ALA A 55 4.86 3.69 9.84
C ALA A 55 5.73 4.29 10.95
N THR A 56 6.40 3.45 11.73
CA THR A 56 7.33 3.90 12.76
C THR A 56 8.60 4.49 12.18
N ASP A 57 9.19 3.83 11.19
CA ASP A 57 10.47 4.21 10.57
C ASP A 57 10.35 5.49 9.73
N PHE A 58 9.18 5.68 9.11
CA PHE A 58 8.91 6.84 8.26
C PHE A 58 7.95 7.87 8.90
N GLY A 59 7.52 7.63 10.14
CA GLY A 59 6.62 8.54 10.86
C GLY A 59 5.27 8.75 10.17
N PHE A 60 4.65 7.70 9.65
CA PHE A 60 3.31 7.77 9.07
C PHE A 60 2.24 7.84 10.15
N ASP A 61 1.15 8.55 9.84
CA ASP A 61 -0.02 8.76 10.70
C ASP A 61 -1.31 8.70 9.86
N LYS A 62 -2.48 8.57 10.50
CA LYS A 62 -3.81 8.44 9.85
C LYS A 62 -4.01 7.09 9.14
N ASN A 63 -4.18 7.05 7.82
CA ASN A 63 -4.38 5.80 7.10
C ASN A 63 -3.05 5.17 6.68
N LEU A 64 -2.59 4.15 7.42
CA LEU A 64 -1.32 3.50 7.15
C LEU A 64 -1.30 2.68 5.87
N TRP A 65 -2.44 2.14 5.44
CA TRP A 65 -2.53 1.42 4.17
C TRP A 65 -2.32 2.38 3.00
N HIS A 66 -3.01 3.51 3.00
CA HIS A 66 -2.84 4.58 2.00
C HIS A 66 -1.42 5.14 1.99
N ASN A 67 -0.86 5.42 3.18
CA ASN A 67 0.52 5.88 3.28
C ASN A 67 1.52 4.85 2.75
N TYR A 68 1.28 3.56 2.99
CA TYR A 68 2.12 2.50 2.45
C TYR A 68 2.04 2.41 0.92
N LEU A 69 0.86 2.52 0.32
CA LEU A 69 0.71 2.54 -1.13
C LEU A 69 1.35 3.79 -1.77
N ALA A 70 1.21 4.95 -1.13
CA ALA A 70 1.89 6.18 -1.56
C ALA A 70 3.43 6.06 -1.43
N TYR A 71 3.91 5.44 -0.35
CA TYR A 71 5.32 5.12 -0.17
C TYR A 71 5.82 4.18 -1.27
N PHE A 72 5.10 3.08 -1.53
CA PHE A 72 5.39 2.13 -2.60
C PHE A 72 5.53 2.82 -3.96
N LEU A 73 4.60 3.73 -4.29
CA LEU A 73 4.67 4.52 -5.53
C LEU A 73 5.91 5.40 -5.63
N ILE A 74 6.27 6.09 -4.54
CA ILE A 74 7.39 7.05 -4.51
C ILE A 74 8.73 6.32 -4.56
N THR A 75 8.86 5.17 -3.89
CA THR A 75 10.12 4.43 -3.82
C THR A 75 10.31 3.42 -4.94
N ASN A 76 9.34 3.25 -5.83
CA ASN A 76 9.45 2.36 -6.99
C ASN A 76 10.08 3.10 -8.17
N GLU A 77 11.37 2.81 -8.40
CA GLU A 77 12.07 3.20 -9.61
C GLU A 77 11.71 2.24 -10.75
N ASN A 78 11.05 2.75 -11.78
CA ASN A 78 10.65 2.01 -12.96
C ASN A 78 10.90 2.85 -14.23
N PRO A 79 10.81 2.27 -15.44
CA PRO A 79 11.11 3.01 -16.67
C PRO A 79 10.29 4.30 -16.86
N PHE A 80 9.06 4.36 -16.34
CA PHE A 80 8.26 5.58 -16.37
C PHE A 80 8.79 6.63 -15.39
N SER A 81 9.04 6.26 -14.13
CA SER A 81 9.50 7.23 -13.12
C SER A 81 10.90 7.78 -13.44
N ILE A 82 11.83 6.94 -13.90
CA ILE A 82 13.17 7.37 -14.33
C ILE A 82 13.09 8.36 -15.51
N THR A 83 12.20 8.10 -16.47
CA THR A 83 12.00 8.97 -17.62
C THR A 83 11.41 10.32 -17.18
N CYS A 84 10.36 10.29 -16.37
CA CYS A 84 9.74 11.51 -15.85
C CYS A 84 10.71 12.36 -15.03
N GLU A 85 11.61 11.74 -14.26
CA GLU A 85 12.62 12.46 -13.49
C GLU A 85 13.66 13.15 -14.39
N LYS A 86 14.14 12.45 -15.43
CA LYS A 86 15.21 12.98 -16.30
C LYS A 86 14.76 14.03 -17.29
N ILE A 87 13.58 13.85 -17.89
CA ILE A 87 13.10 14.70 -18.99
C ILE A 87 11.80 15.43 -18.70
N GLY A 88 11.22 15.24 -17.51
CA GLY A 88 9.93 15.81 -17.14
C GLY A 88 8.75 15.05 -17.76
N ALA A 89 7.54 15.54 -17.47
CA ALA A 89 6.30 14.98 -18.02
C ALA A 89 6.26 15.17 -19.54
N ASN A 90 6.28 14.06 -20.28
CA ASN A 90 6.17 14.02 -21.73
C ASN A 90 5.12 12.99 -22.15
N ASP A 91 4.63 13.12 -23.38
CA ASP A 91 3.66 12.18 -23.96
C ASP A 91 4.38 11.00 -24.62
N GLY A 92 3.89 9.79 -24.36
CA GLY A 92 4.50 8.55 -24.80
C GLY A 92 3.62 7.34 -24.51
N SER A 93 3.89 6.22 -25.19
CA SER A 93 3.13 4.97 -24.98
C SER A 93 3.28 4.43 -23.55
N VAL A 94 4.40 4.73 -22.89
CA VAL A 94 4.62 4.38 -21.47
C VAL A 94 3.57 5.00 -20.55
N ASN A 95 3.02 6.17 -20.89
CA ASN A 95 1.97 6.83 -20.12
C ASN A 95 0.68 6.00 -20.10
N HIS A 96 0.39 5.23 -21.15
CA HIS A 96 -0.75 4.32 -21.16
C HIS A 96 -0.63 3.24 -20.08
N PHE A 97 0.53 2.60 -19.97
CA PHE A 97 0.79 1.58 -18.95
C PHE A 97 0.78 2.19 -17.54
N ALA A 98 1.43 3.33 -17.35
CA ALA A 98 1.40 4.04 -16.07
C ALA A 98 -0.03 4.38 -15.65
N ARG A 99 -0.89 4.84 -16.56
CA ARG A 99 -2.31 5.13 -16.26
C ARG A 99 -3.09 3.88 -15.84
N ASN A 100 -2.86 2.74 -16.49
CA ASN A 100 -3.52 1.48 -16.12
C ASN A 100 -3.09 1.04 -14.71
N ASP A 101 -1.81 1.14 -14.40
CA ASP A 101 -1.29 0.83 -13.07
C ASP A 101 -1.86 1.77 -12.01
N PHE A 102 -1.93 3.08 -12.29
CA PHE A 102 -2.55 4.04 -11.37
C PHE A 102 -4.02 3.73 -11.12
N ALA A 103 -4.77 3.24 -12.11
CA ALA A 103 -6.15 2.80 -11.91
C ALA A 103 -6.24 1.57 -10.99
N ALA A 104 -5.36 0.58 -11.16
CA ALA A 104 -5.28 -0.57 -10.27
C ALA A 104 -4.89 -0.16 -8.84
N ILE A 105 -3.94 0.76 -8.69
CA ILE A 105 -3.53 1.29 -7.38
C ILE A 105 -4.65 2.11 -6.74
N LYS A 106 -5.45 2.84 -7.53
CA LYS A 106 -6.65 3.51 -7.02
C LYS A 106 -7.64 2.50 -6.42
N ASN A 107 -7.91 1.40 -7.10
CA ASN A 107 -8.74 0.33 -6.55
C ASN A 107 -8.17 -0.27 -5.25
N LEU A 108 -6.84 -0.37 -5.14
CA LEU A 108 -6.18 -0.82 -3.91
C LEU A 108 -6.29 0.20 -2.78
N PHE A 109 -6.27 1.50 -3.08
CA PHE A 109 -6.53 2.59 -2.13
C PHE A 109 -7.95 2.51 -1.58
N GLU A 110 -8.93 2.29 -2.45
CA GLU A 110 -10.36 2.24 -2.12
C GLU A 110 -10.82 0.84 -1.65
N TYR A 111 -9.88 -0.05 -1.37
CA TYR A 111 -10.19 -1.44 -1.07
C TYR A 111 -10.98 -1.58 0.23
N ASP A 112 -12.11 -2.31 0.17
CA ASP A 112 -12.95 -2.58 1.33
C ASP A 112 -12.44 -3.79 2.11
N PHE A 113 -11.99 -3.55 3.34
CA PHE A 113 -11.51 -4.57 4.26
C PHE A 113 -12.61 -5.18 5.15
N SER A 114 -13.84 -4.65 5.10
CA SER A 114 -14.89 -5.00 6.06
C SER A 114 -15.30 -6.47 6.02
N GLU A 115 -15.28 -7.09 4.84
CA GLU A 115 -15.67 -8.50 4.65
C GLU A 115 -14.73 -9.46 5.37
N ILE A 116 -13.41 -9.28 5.20
CA ILE A 116 -12.41 -10.14 5.83
C ILE A 116 -12.37 -9.90 7.34
N GLU A 117 -12.52 -8.65 7.79
CA GLU A 117 -12.57 -8.31 9.21
C GLU A 117 -13.74 -9.01 9.91
N LYS A 118 -14.93 -8.89 9.34
CA LYS A 118 -16.13 -9.55 9.84
C LYS A 118 -15.99 -11.07 9.85
N SER A 119 -15.44 -11.64 8.78
CA SER A 119 -15.32 -13.10 8.63
C SER A 119 -14.27 -13.72 9.56
N LEU A 120 -13.19 -12.99 9.85
CA LEU A 120 -12.13 -13.44 10.74
C LEU A 120 -12.34 -13.01 12.20
N GLY A 121 -13.28 -12.10 12.47
CA GLY A 121 -13.53 -11.57 13.82
C GLY A 121 -12.39 -10.69 14.33
N ILE A 122 -11.82 -9.88 13.46
CA ILE A 122 -10.70 -8.96 13.75
C ILE A 122 -11.06 -7.54 13.32
N ASP A 123 -10.35 -6.52 13.83
CA ASP A 123 -10.59 -5.09 13.55
C ASP A 123 -9.33 -4.33 13.10
N CYS A 124 -8.25 -5.06 12.78
CA CYS A 124 -6.94 -4.45 12.56
C CYS A 124 -6.87 -3.54 11.33
N PHE A 125 -7.63 -3.81 10.25
CA PHE A 125 -7.67 -2.95 9.07
C PHE A 125 -8.38 -1.63 9.37
N THR A 126 -9.46 -1.69 10.15
CA THR A 126 -10.12 -0.50 10.70
C THR A 126 -9.16 0.32 11.56
N GLN A 127 -8.38 -0.33 12.44
CA GLN A 127 -7.40 0.37 13.28
C GLN A 127 -6.27 1.02 12.47
N ILE A 128 -5.68 0.33 11.49
CA ILE A 128 -4.60 0.92 10.68
C ILE A 128 -5.09 2.00 9.70
N SER A 129 -6.37 1.98 9.33
CA SER A 129 -6.97 3.01 8.48
C SER A 129 -7.25 4.30 9.26
N ASN A 130 -7.39 4.19 10.58
CA ASN A 130 -7.64 5.29 11.52
C ASN A 130 -6.51 5.41 12.56
N TYR A 131 -5.27 5.14 12.14
CA TYR A 131 -4.14 5.09 13.05
C TYR A 131 -3.83 6.48 13.61
N HIS A 132 -3.54 6.52 14.91
CA HIS A 132 -3.05 7.70 15.59
C HIS A 132 -1.66 7.39 16.17
N ALA A 133 -0.65 8.00 15.58
CA ALA A 133 0.73 7.83 16.02
C ALA A 133 0.93 8.44 17.40
N ILE A 134 1.63 7.71 18.28
CA ILE A 134 2.11 8.28 19.55
C ILE A 134 3.14 9.39 19.22
N GLU A 135 3.03 10.55 19.87
CA GLU A 135 3.99 11.64 19.70
C GLU A 135 5.44 11.16 19.94
N LYS A 136 6.27 11.26 18.90
CA LYS A 136 7.70 10.94 18.96
C LYS A 136 8.51 12.23 18.95
N LYS A 137 9.61 12.26 19.70
CA LYS A 137 10.60 13.35 19.60
C LYS A 137 11.15 13.40 18.17
N GLU A 138 11.31 14.60 17.60
CA GLU A 138 11.56 14.90 16.17
C GLU A 138 12.78 14.21 15.50
N LEU A 139 13.57 13.42 16.23
CA LEU A 139 14.82 12.79 15.75
C LEU A 139 14.66 11.31 15.34
N MET A 140 13.44 10.76 15.28
CA MET A 140 13.23 9.32 15.11
C MET A 140 12.93 8.85 13.68
N TYR A 141 12.67 9.76 12.72
CA TYR A 141 12.33 9.38 11.34
C TYR A 141 12.68 10.48 10.33
N ASN A 142 12.73 10.13 9.04
CA ASN A 142 12.99 11.11 7.97
C ASN A 142 11.72 11.94 7.69
N LYS A 143 11.65 13.13 8.31
CA LYS A 143 10.50 14.05 8.20
C LYS A 143 10.15 14.42 6.76
N ASN A 144 11.14 14.64 5.89
CA ASN A 144 10.89 15.01 4.50
C ASN A 144 10.21 13.88 3.71
N VAL A 145 10.65 12.63 3.90
CA VAL A 145 9.98 11.47 3.29
C VAL A 145 8.56 11.32 3.83
N SER A 146 8.40 11.45 5.14
CA SER A 146 7.09 11.41 5.81
C SER A 146 6.10 12.41 5.21
N GLU A 147 6.49 13.68 5.15
CA GLU A 147 5.64 14.76 4.65
C GLU A 147 5.25 14.55 3.18
N LYS A 148 6.18 14.11 2.33
CA LYS A 148 5.91 13.81 0.91
C LYS A 148 4.93 12.64 0.74
N VAL A 149 5.13 11.55 1.48
CA VAL A 149 4.26 10.38 1.41
C VAL A 149 2.86 10.74 1.88
N GLN A 150 2.73 11.38 3.05
CA GLN A 150 1.43 11.76 3.60
C GLN A 150 0.71 12.78 2.71
N ALA A 151 1.44 13.73 2.12
CA ALA A 151 0.86 14.68 1.16
C ALA A 151 0.36 13.98 -0.11
N LEU A 152 1.11 13.00 -0.66
CA LEU A 152 0.65 12.22 -1.81
C LEU A 152 -0.58 11.39 -1.45
N SER A 153 -0.53 10.67 -0.33
CA SER A 153 -1.62 9.87 0.23
C SER A 153 -2.92 10.67 0.35
N SER A 154 -2.86 11.85 0.99
CA SER A 154 -4.03 12.73 1.13
C SER A 154 -4.56 13.26 -0.21
N ARG A 155 -3.68 13.50 -1.19
CA ARG A 155 -4.12 13.93 -2.53
C ARG A 155 -4.80 12.81 -3.31
N MET A 156 -4.35 11.58 -3.16
CA MET A 156 -4.95 10.41 -3.81
C MET A 156 -6.33 10.08 -3.22
N GLU A 157 -6.49 10.25 -1.90
CA GLU A 157 -7.79 10.09 -1.22
C GLU A 157 -8.85 11.11 -1.69
N GLN A 158 -8.44 12.28 -2.15
CA GLN A 158 -9.32 13.36 -2.61
C GLN A 158 -9.60 13.37 -4.12
N ALA A 159 -8.99 12.45 -4.89
CA ALA A 159 -8.99 12.44 -6.36
C ALA A 159 -9.99 11.45 -6.98
#